data_AF-A0A444UQH9-F1
#
_entry.id   AF-A0A444UQH9-F1
#
_cell.length_a   1.000
_cell.length_b   1.000
_cell.length_c   1.000
_cell.angle_alpha   90.00
_cell.angle_beta   90.00
_cell.angle_gamma   90.00
#
_symmetry.space_group_name_H-M   'P 1'
#
loop_
_entity.id
_entity.type
_entity.pdbx_description
1 polymer ?
#
loop_
_entity_poly.entity_id
_entity_poly.type
_entity_poly.pdbx_seq_one_letter_code
_entity_poly.pdbx_strand_id
1 'polypeptide(L)'
;MTGKVVNGSTVQHVTALIIGVKGAVEPMQIDADPQEDQQNAPDTNYVVENPTLDLEQYASSYSGLMRIERLQFIADHCPQLRVEALKMALSFVQRTFNVDVYEEVHRKLTGATREVQGVPDAVPEGGIEPPPLDTAWAESTRKKALLKLEKLDTDLKNYKGNSIKESIRLYFCNHQCILYVRVDYFYMFLKILPTFVPFLWGLGLAELASRKYKQAAKCFLLASFDHCDFPELLSPSNVAVYGGMCALATFDRQELQKNVISSSSFKLFLELEPQVRDIIFKFYESKYASCLKMLDEMKYFSPYVSADMHMMATAFNTTVAALEDELTQLILEGLINARIDSHSKILYARDVDQRSTTFEKSLQMGKEFQRRAKAMILRAAVLRNQIHVKSPPREGSQGELTPANSQTRMSTNM
;
A
#
# COMPACT_ATOMS: atom_id res chain seq x y z
N MET A 1 -0.13 26.56 -50.25
CA MET A 1 1.27 27.03 -50.37
C MET A 1 1.27 28.46 -49.82
N THR A 2 1.89 28.83 -48.71
CA THR A 2 3.15 28.43 -48.05
C THR A 2 2.99 28.61 -46.53
N GLY A 3 3.47 27.64 -45.74
CA GLY A 3 3.47 27.71 -44.28
C GLY A 3 4.65 28.50 -43.74
N LYS A 4 4.43 29.31 -42.69
CA LYS A 4 5.49 29.86 -41.84
C LYS A 4 5.44 29.18 -40.48
N VAL A 5 6.49 28.41 -40.22
CA VAL A 5 6.86 27.83 -38.92
C VAL A 5 7.26 28.98 -37.99
N VAL A 6 6.63 29.06 -36.81
CA VAL A 6 7.08 29.96 -35.74
C VAL A 6 7.89 29.13 -34.74
N ASN A 7 9.16 29.47 -34.62
CA ASN A 7 10.21 28.76 -33.87
C ASN A 7 10.04 28.80 -32.35
N GLY A 8 10.38 27.70 -31.68
CA GLY A 8 10.36 27.49 -30.22
C GLY A 8 11.43 28.21 -29.41
N SER A 9 11.92 29.37 -29.86
CA SER A 9 13.05 30.08 -29.24
C SER A 9 12.64 31.05 -28.11
N THR A 10 11.35 31.38 -27.98
CA THR A 10 10.86 32.33 -26.97
C THR A 10 10.64 31.67 -25.59
N VAL A 11 10.58 30.33 -25.54
CA VAL A 11 10.36 29.57 -24.29
C VAL A 11 11.64 29.44 -23.46
N GLN A 12 12.83 29.46 -24.09
CA GLN A 12 14.10 29.32 -23.39
C GLN A 12 14.56 30.59 -22.65
N HIS A 13 14.11 31.79 -23.07
CA HIS A 13 14.56 33.03 -22.44
C HIS A 13 13.92 33.32 -21.08
N VAL A 14 12.76 32.74 -20.76
CA VAL A 14 12.06 32.99 -19.49
C VAL A 14 12.59 32.06 -18.38
N THR A 15 13.14 30.90 -18.73
CA THR A 15 13.72 29.94 -17.78
C THR A 15 15.02 30.42 -17.13
N ALA A 16 15.75 31.34 -17.79
CA ALA A 16 17.03 31.85 -17.30
C ALA A 16 16.92 32.92 -16.19
N LEU A 17 15.73 33.43 -15.86
CA LEU A 17 15.58 34.57 -14.94
C LEU A 17 15.37 34.21 -13.46
N ILE A 18 15.17 32.94 -13.11
CA ILE A 18 14.80 32.54 -11.73
C ILE A 18 15.95 31.84 -10.97
N ILE A 19 17.01 31.39 -11.65
CA ILE A 19 18.17 30.77 -10.99
C ILE A 19 19.42 31.59 -11.32
N GLY A 20 19.83 32.42 -10.38
CA GLY A 20 21.05 33.24 -10.47
C GLY A 20 22.33 32.41 -10.35
N VAL A 21 22.70 31.70 -11.40
CA VAL A 21 24.03 31.11 -11.56
C VAL A 21 24.64 31.63 -12.86
N LYS A 22 25.50 32.64 -12.75
CA LYS A 22 26.39 33.06 -13.83
C LYS A 22 27.61 32.13 -13.84
N GLY A 23 27.76 31.35 -14.90
CA GLY A 23 28.97 30.62 -15.21
C GLY A 23 28.88 30.09 -16.63
N ALA A 24 29.58 30.74 -17.56
CA ALA A 24 29.72 30.26 -18.93
C ALA A 24 30.71 29.10 -18.94
N VAL A 25 30.25 27.91 -19.34
CA VAL A 25 31.12 26.81 -19.75
C VAL A 25 30.50 26.18 -21.00
N GLU A 26 31.31 26.07 -22.04
CA GLU A 26 30.97 25.48 -23.35
C GLU A 26 30.41 24.05 -23.23
N PRO A 27 29.62 23.58 -24.21
CA PRO A 27 29.00 22.26 -24.16
C PRO A 27 30.07 21.16 -24.22
N MET A 28 30.36 20.53 -23.08
CA MET A 28 31.05 19.24 -23.06
C MET A 28 30.11 18.19 -23.66
N GLN A 29 30.56 17.53 -24.72
CA GLN A 29 30.02 16.24 -25.14
C GLN A 29 30.17 15.26 -23.96
N ILE A 30 29.04 14.84 -23.41
CA ILE A 30 28.98 13.73 -22.47
C ILE A 30 28.69 12.51 -23.33
N ASP A 31 29.68 11.63 -23.45
CA ASP A 31 29.50 10.27 -23.96
C ASP A 31 28.33 9.63 -23.21
N ALA A 32 27.37 9.12 -23.97
CA ALA A 32 26.18 8.48 -23.45
C ALA A 32 26.58 7.27 -22.60
N ASP A 33 26.29 7.32 -21.30
CA ASP A 33 26.29 6.13 -20.45
C ASP A 33 25.27 5.12 -21.01
N PRO A 34 25.54 3.81 -20.92
CA PRO A 34 24.69 2.79 -21.51
C PRO A 34 23.29 2.86 -20.91
N GLN A 35 22.29 2.75 -21.78
CA GLN A 35 20.88 2.68 -21.43
C GLN A 35 20.67 1.76 -20.22
N GLU A 36 20.27 2.32 -19.08
CA GLU A 36 19.65 1.53 -18.02
C GLU A 36 18.38 0.91 -18.62
N ASP A 37 18.37 -0.43 -18.70
CA ASP A 37 17.29 -1.24 -19.25
C ASP A 37 15.94 -0.90 -18.59
N GLN A 38 15.17 -0.02 -19.24
CA GLN A 38 13.78 0.32 -18.89
C GLN A 38 12.77 -0.81 -19.19
N GLN A 39 13.23 -2.03 -19.49
CA GLN A 39 12.37 -3.11 -20.00
C GLN A 39 11.95 -4.19 -18.98
N ASN A 40 12.34 -4.09 -17.72
CA ASN A 40 11.87 -5.02 -16.68
C ASN A 40 11.03 -4.30 -15.60
N ALA A 41 9.88 -3.76 -15.99
CA ALA A 41 8.80 -3.53 -15.02
C ALA A 41 8.06 -4.86 -14.85
N PRO A 42 8.17 -5.56 -13.70
CA PRO A 42 7.28 -6.69 -13.45
C PRO A 42 5.85 -6.14 -13.35
N ASP A 43 4.94 -6.64 -14.19
CA ASP A 43 3.49 -6.48 -13.96
C ASP A 43 3.20 -7.08 -12.60
N THR A 44 3.18 -6.22 -11.58
CA THR A 44 3.06 -6.65 -10.20
C THR A 44 1.58 -6.81 -9.94
N ASN A 45 1.01 -7.94 -10.39
CA ASN A 45 -0.38 -8.29 -10.12
C ASN A 45 -0.49 -8.82 -8.69
N TYR A 46 -0.45 -7.93 -7.70
CA TYR A 46 -0.58 -8.30 -6.29
C TYR A 46 -2.04 -8.26 -5.85
N VAL A 47 -2.46 -9.30 -5.13
CA VAL A 47 -3.81 -9.45 -4.60
C VAL A 47 -3.76 -9.30 -3.09
N VAL A 48 -4.55 -8.39 -2.53
CA VAL A 48 -4.66 -8.14 -1.09
C VAL A 48 -5.82 -8.94 -0.54
N GLU A 49 -5.51 -10.05 0.13
CA GLU A 49 -6.52 -10.97 0.65
C GLU A 49 -7.16 -10.49 1.95
N ASN A 50 -6.45 -9.80 2.84
CA ASN A 50 -6.98 -9.40 4.17
C ASN A 50 -6.92 -7.88 4.38
N PRO A 51 -7.79 -7.10 3.72
CA PRO A 51 -7.80 -5.66 3.86
C PRO A 51 -8.40 -5.26 5.22
N THR A 52 -7.74 -4.34 5.92
CA THR A 52 -8.32 -3.66 7.10
C THR A 52 -8.60 -2.18 6.83
N LEU A 53 -8.71 -1.84 5.55
CA LEU A 53 -8.93 -0.48 5.08
C LEU A 53 -10.39 -0.10 5.34
N ASP A 54 -10.61 1.01 6.05
CA ASP A 54 -11.90 1.68 6.06
C ASP A 54 -12.08 2.43 4.72
N LEU A 55 -12.88 1.83 3.84
CA LEU A 55 -13.07 2.31 2.48
C LEU A 55 -13.83 3.64 2.44
N GLU A 56 -14.78 3.86 3.34
CA GLU A 56 -15.59 5.08 3.38
C GLU A 56 -14.74 6.27 3.84
N GLN A 57 -14.02 6.09 4.95
CA GLN A 57 -13.10 7.10 5.45
C GLN A 57 -12.04 7.42 4.40
N TYR A 58 -11.46 6.40 3.76
CA TYR A 58 -10.46 6.58 2.72
C TYR A 58 -11.00 7.36 1.51
N ALA A 59 -12.17 6.99 0.98
CA ALA A 59 -12.77 7.68 -0.17
C ALA A 59 -13.14 9.13 0.14
N SER A 60 -13.54 9.42 1.38
CA SER A 60 -13.90 10.76 1.83
C SER A 60 -12.71 11.74 1.80
N SER A 61 -11.49 11.24 1.98
CA SER A 61 -10.26 12.05 1.99
C SER A 61 -9.83 12.56 0.61
N TYR A 62 -10.41 12.02 -0.46
CA TYR A 62 -10.13 12.40 -1.84
C TYR A 62 -11.35 13.00 -2.52
N SER A 63 -11.19 13.72 -3.62
CA SER A 63 -12.29 14.26 -4.44
C SER A 63 -11.98 14.14 -5.93
N GLY A 64 -12.98 14.42 -6.77
CA GLY A 64 -12.83 14.43 -8.22
C GLY A 64 -12.38 13.08 -8.79
N LEU A 65 -11.49 13.13 -9.79
CA LEU A 65 -10.98 11.95 -10.48
C LEU A 65 -10.10 11.09 -9.57
N MET A 66 -9.31 11.70 -8.70
CA MET A 66 -8.41 10.98 -7.78
C MET A 66 -9.19 9.99 -6.90
N ARG A 67 -10.37 10.39 -6.41
CA ARG A 67 -11.26 9.47 -5.67
C ARG A 67 -11.68 8.26 -6.51
N ILE A 68 -12.06 8.49 -7.76
CA ILE A 68 -12.56 7.45 -8.67
C ILE A 68 -11.44 6.48 -9.06
N GLU A 69 -10.26 6.98 -9.42
CA GLU A 69 -9.10 6.16 -9.78
C GLU A 69 -8.61 5.32 -8.60
N ARG A 70 -8.54 5.90 -7.39
CA ARG A 70 -8.13 5.14 -6.20
C ARG A 70 -9.13 4.05 -5.82
N LEU A 71 -10.44 4.31 -5.95
CA LEU A 71 -11.46 3.28 -5.74
C LEU A 71 -11.37 2.14 -6.76
N GLN A 72 -11.14 2.46 -8.04
CA GLN A 72 -10.91 1.45 -9.06
C GLN A 72 -9.65 0.63 -8.78
N PHE A 73 -8.57 1.30 -8.35
CA PHE A 73 -7.34 0.63 -7.97
C PHE A 73 -7.55 -0.36 -6.81
N ILE A 74 -8.27 0.05 -5.76
CA ILE A 74 -8.64 -0.85 -4.66
C ILE A 74 -9.48 -2.02 -5.17
N ALA A 75 -10.42 -1.79 -6.09
CA ALA A 75 -11.24 -2.84 -6.64
C ALA A 75 -10.45 -3.89 -7.44
N ASP A 76 -9.44 -3.44 -8.18
CA ASP A 76 -8.60 -4.31 -8.99
C ASP A 76 -7.69 -5.18 -8.11
N HIS A 77 -7.19 -4.67 -6.98
CA HIS A 77 -6.20 -5.35 -6.12
C HIS A 77 -6.78 -6.01 -4.86
N CYS A 78 -7.97 -5.63 -4.38
CA CYS A 78 -8.57 -6.13 -3.14
C CYS A 78 -9.91 -6.85 -3.41
N PRO A 79 -9.94 -8.17 -3.64
CA PRO A 79 -11.17 -8.90 -3.98
C PRO A 79 -12.30 -8.73 -2.95
N GLN A 80 -11.96 -8.70 -1.64
CA GLN A 80 -12.95 -8.54 -0.57
C GLN A 80 -13.66 -7.18 -0.60
N LEU A 81 -12.96 -6.11 -1.02
CA LEU A 81 -13.50 -4.75 -1.07
C LEU A 81 -14.00 -4.36 -2.47
N ARG A 82 -13.82 -5.24 -3.47
CA ARG A 82 -14.06 -4.94 -4.89
C ARG A 82 -15.46 -4.43 -5.18
N VAL A 83 -16.48 -5.16 -4.73
CA VAL A 83 -17.88 -4.81 -5.00
C VAL A 83 -18.25 -3.46 -4.37
N GLU A 84 -17.84 -3.23 -3.12
CA GLU A 84 -18.15 -1.99 -2.42
C GLU A 84 -17.40 -0.78 -3.01
N ALA A 85 -16.12 -0.95 -3.34
CA ALA A 85 -15.34 0.09 -4.00
C ALA A 85 -15.92 0.50 -5.36
N LEU A 86 -16.39 -0.47 -6.15
CA LEU A 86 -17.03 -0.20 -7.44
C LEU A 86 -18.41 0.47 -7.28
N LYS A 87 -19.22 0.09 -6.28
CA LYS A 87 -20.48 0.78 -5.97
C LYS A 87 -20.24 2.25 -5.59
N MET A 88 -19.28 2.50 -4.71
CA MET A 88 -18.89 3.85 -4.33
C MET A 88 -18.38 4.64 -5.54
N ALA A 89 -17.49 4.06 -6.36
CA ALA A 89 -16.98 4.69 -7.57
C ALA A 89 -18.13 5.06 -8.53
N LEU A 90 -19.06 4.15 -8.79
CA LEU A 90 -20.22 4.39 -9.66
C LEU A 90 -21.06 5.57 -9.17
N SER A 91 -21.33 5.64 -7.86
CA SER A 91 -22.10 6.74 -7.26
C SER A 91 -21.42 8.11 -7.41
N PHE A 92 -20.09 8.15 -7.42
CA PHE A 92 -19.33 9.38 -7.62
C PHE A 92 -19.23 9.76 -9.10
N VAL A 93 -19.01 8.78 -9.98
CA VAL A 93 -18.96 9.01 -11.43
C VAL A 93 -20.27 9.61 -11.94
N GLN A 94 -21.41 9.17 -11.41
CA GLN A 94 -22.74 9.72 -11.76
C GLN A 94 -22.92 11.21 -11.41
N ARG A 95 -22.08 11.77 -10.51
CA ARG A 95 -22.03 13.21 -10.22
C ARG A 95 -21.15 13.99 -11.21
N THR A 96 -20.45 13.29 -12.10
CA THR A 96 -19.58 13.84 -13.13
C THR A 96 -20.21 13.74 -14.52
N PHE A 97 -19.49 14.18 -15.56
CA PHE A 97 -19.90 14.04 -16.96
C PHE A 97 -19.15 12.91 -17.69
N ASN A 98 -18.40 12.08 -16.97
CA ASN A 98 -17.52 11.08 -17.56
C ASN A 98 -18.26 9.76 -17.80
N VAL A 99 -18.89 9.66 -18.97
CA VAL A 99 -19.71 8.49 -19.35
C VAL A 99 -18.86 7.26 -19.61
N ASP A 100 -17.65 7.43 -20.16
CA ASP A 100 -16.77 6.31 -20.48
C ASP A 100 -16.32 5.60 -19.19
N VAL A 101 -15.96 6.37 -18.15
CA VAL A 101 -15.63 5.82 -16.83
C VAL A 101 -16.86 5.19 -16.17
N TYR A 102 -18.07 5.72 -16.39
CA TYR A 102 -19.31 5.13 -15.88
C TYR A 102 -19.55 3.74 -16.48
N GLU A 103 -19.47 3.63 -17.81
CA GLU A 103 -19.64 2.36 -18.53
C GLU A 103 -18.58 1.34 -18.10
N GLU A 104 -17.32 1.78 -17.92
CA GLU A 104 -16.23 0.93 -17.47
C GLU A 104 -16.41 0.41 -16.03
N VAL A 105 -16.72 1.29 -15.08
CA VAL A 105 -16.96 0.90 -13.68
C VAL A 105 -18.18 -0.03 -13.58
N HIS A 106 -19.23 0.23 -14.35
CA HIS A 106 -20.42 -0.62 -14.42
C HIS A 106 -20.10 -2.03 -14.95
N ARG A 107 -19.28 -2.10 -16.01
CA ARG A 107 -18.78 -3.37 -16.58
C ARG A 107 -17.99 -4.17 -15.54
N LYS A 108 -17.06 -3.53 -14.83
CA LYS A 108 -16.28 -4.16 -13.75
C LYS A 108 -17.18 -4.64 -12.61
N LEU A 109 -18.17 -3.85 -12.20
CA LEU A 109 -19.11 -4.21 -11.13
C LEU A 109 -19.97 -5.43 -11.50
N THR A 110 -20.46 -5.45 -12.74
CA THR A 110 -21.25 -6.58 -13.26
C THR A 110 -20.43 -7.86 -13.29
N GLY A 111 -19.16 -7.78 -13.71
CA GLY A 111 -18.22 -8.91 -13.67
C GLY A 111 -17.99 -9.42 -12.24
N ALA A 112 -17.63 -8.53 -11.32
CA ALA A 112 -17.37 -8.88 -9.92
C ALA A 112 -18.58 -9.51 -9.22
N THR A 113 -19.79 -9.05 -9.54
CA THR A 113 -21.02 -9.56 -8.93
C THR A 113 -21.36 -10.98 -9.41
N ARG A 114 -21.03 -11.31 -10.67
CA ARG A 114 -21.18 -12.67 -11.22
C ARG A 114 -20.18 -13.65 -10.61
N GLU A 115 -18.95 -13.22 -10.34
CA GLU A 115 -17.94 -14.03 -9.66
C GLU A 115 -18.40 -14.48 -8.26
N VAL A 116 -19.03 -13.58 -7.51
CA VAL A 116 -19.57 -13.87 -6.16
C VAL A 116 -20.74 -14.87 -6.23
N GLN A 117 -21.59 -14.80 -7.26
CA GLN A 117 -22.72 -15.72 -7.44
C GLN A 117 -22.31 -17.13 -7.93
N GLY A 118 -21.12 -17.29 -8.51
CA GLY A 118 -20.60 -18.57 -9.02
C GLY A 118 -20.06 -19.52 -7.94
N VAL A 119 -20.08 -19.14 -6.66
CA VAL A 119 -19.56 -19.95 -5.54
C VAL A 119 -20.69 -20.80 -4.93
N PRO A 120 -20.61 -22.15 -4.97
CA PRO A 120 -21.74 -23.03 -4.62
C PRO A 120 -22.11 -23.10 -3.12
N ASP A 121 -21.38 -22.44 -2.22
CA ASP A 121 -21.56 -22.54 -0.75
C ASP A 121 -21.85 -21.18 -0.05
N ALA A 122 -22.10 -20.11 -0.81
CA ALA A 122 -22.48 -18.83 -0.22
C ALA A 122 -23.98 -18.81 0.11
N VAL A 123 -24.32 -18.62 1.39
CA VAL A 123 -25.70 -18.34 1.84
C VAL A 123 -26.20 -17.11 1.06
N PRO A 124 -27.38 -17.17 0.41
CA PRO A 124 -27.91 -16.04 -0.34
C PRO A 124 -28.49 -15.01 0.65
N GLU A 125 -27.63 -14.27 1.34
CA GLU A 125 -28.03 -13.00 1.92
C GLU A 125 -28.26 -12.02 0.77
N GLY A 126 -29.53 -11.89 0.39
CA GLY A 126 -30.07 -10.84 -0.48
C GLY A 126 -29.33 -10.67 -1.80
N GLY A 127 -29.78 -11.33 -2.87
CA GLY A 127 -29.23 -11.22 -4.21
C GLY A 127 -28.90 -9.76 -4.59
N ILE A 128 -27.63 -9.40 -4.50
CA ILE A 128 -27.12 -8.10 -4.96
C ILE A 128 -27.06 -8.24 -6.48
N GLU A 129 -28.18 -8.04 -7.14
CA GLU A 129 -28.15 -7.86 -8.60
C GLU A 129 -27.53 -6.48 -8.86
N PRO A 130 -26.50 -6.38 -9.74
CA PRO A 130 -25.92 -5.09 -10.03
C PRO A 130 -27.00 -4.19 -10.65
N PRO A 131 -27.07 -2.90 -10.29
CA PRO A 131 -28.06 -1.99 -10.85
C PRO A 131 -27.95 -2.00 -12.38
N PRO A 132 -29.07 -1.96 -13.13
CA PRO A 132 -29.03 -1.95 -14.59
C PRO A 132 -28.26 -0.73 -15.09
N LEU A 133 -27.57 -0.88 -16.22
CA LEU A 133 -26.87 0.23 -16.86
C LEU A 133 -27.89 1.30 -17.27
N ASP A 134 -27.73 2.52 -16.75
CA ASP A 134 -28.62 3.63 -17.07
C ASP A 134 -28.20 4.28 -18.40
N THR A 135 -28.65 3.68 -19.49
CA THR A 135 -28.38 4.15 -20.86
C THR A 135 -28.99 5.52 -21.13
N ALA A 136 -30.15 5.82 -20.54
CA ALA A 136 -30.81 7.11 -20.66
C ALA A 136 -30.01 8.23 -19.99
N TRP A 137 -29.46 7.98 -18.81
CA TRP A 137 -28.51 8.88 -18.16
C TRP A 137 -27.24 9.05 -18.99
N ALA A 138 -26.67 7.97 -19.51
CA ALA A 138 -25.44 8.02 -20.31
C ALA A 138 -25.60 8.89 -21.57
N GLU A 139 -26.68 8.70 -22.33
CA GLU A 139 -27.00 9.50 -23.51
C GLU A 139 -27.29 10.97 -23.16
N SER A 140 -28.10 11.22 -22.13
CA SER A 140 -28.41 12.58 -21.69
C SER A 140 -27.15 13.31 -21.22
N THR A 141 -26.27 12.63 -20.49
CA THR A 141 -25.04 13.19 -19.95
C THR A 141 -24.03 13.45 -21.07
N ARG A 142 -23.89 12.56 -22.05
CA ARG A 142 -23.05 12.76 -23.24
C ARG A 142 -23.48 14.00 -24.04
N LYS A 143 -24.79 14.18 -24.24
CA LYS A 143 -25.34 15.38 -24.90
C LYS A 143 -25.07 16.66 -24.09
N LYS A 144 -25.30 16.62 -22.77
CA LYS A 144 -25.01 17.77 -21.87
C LYS A 144 -23.52 18.12 -21.85
N ALA A 145 -22.65 17.12 -21.83
CA ALA A 145 -21.20 17.29 -21.85
C ALA A 145 -20.75 17.97 -23.16
N LEU A 146 -21.27 17.53 -24.31
CA LEU A 146 -20.96 18.12 -25.61
C LEU A 146 -21.38 19.59 -25.70
N LEU A 147 -22.62 19.92 -25.32
CA LEU A 147 -23.10 21.30 -25.32
C LEU A 147 -22.27 22.19 -24.38
N LYS A 148 -21.88 21.66 -23.22
CA LYS A 148 -21.02 22.38 -22.29
C LYS A 148 -19.62 22.59 -22.87
N LEU A 149 -19.07 21.60 -23.57
CA LEU A 149 -17.78 21.70 -24.26
C LEU A 149 -17.81 22.77 -25.36
N GLU A 150 -18.84 22.80 -26.20
CA GLU A 150 -19.00 23.81 -27.26
C GLU A 150 -19.07 25.24 -26.69
N LYS A 151 -19.80 25.41 -25.59
CA LYS A 151 -19.86 26.70 -24.87
C LYS A 151 -18.48 27.10 -24.35
N LEU A 152 -17.77 26.16 -23.72
CA LEU A 152 -16.44 26.38 -23.18
C LEU A 152 -15.42 26.73 -24.27
N ASP A 153 -15.46 26.05 -25.41
CA ASP A 153 -14.60 26.36 -26.56
C ASP A 153 -14.85 27.77 -27.11
N THR A 154 -16.12 28.21 -27.11
CA THR A 154 -16.49 29.58 -27.50
C THR A 154 -15.95 30.61 -26.51
N ASP A 155 -16.12 30.38 -25.21
CA ASP A 155 -15.61 31.24 -24.14
C ASP A 155 -14.08 31.34 -24.19
N LEU A 156 -13.37 30.22 -24.39
CA LEU A 156 -11.91 30.20 -24.51
C LEU A 156 -11.42 30.98 -25.73
N LYS A 157 -12.08 30.84 -26.89
CA LYS A 157 -11.75 31.63 -28.10
C LYS A 157 -11.91 33.12 -27.83
N ASN A 158 -12.97 33.52 -27.12
CA ASN A 158 -13.20 34.91 -26.73
C ASN A 158 -12.11 35.41 -25.77
N TYR A 159 -11.75 34.66 -24.72
CA TYR A 159 -10.69 35.05 -23.79
C TYR A 159 -9.33 35.18 -24.48
N LYS A 160 -9.02 34.27 -25.42
CA LYS A 160 -7.80 34.34 -26.24
C LYS A 160 -7.81 35.55 -27.18
N GLY A 161 -8.92 35.79 -27.89
CA GLY A 161 -9.07 36.95 -28.78
C GLY A 161 -8.92 38.28 -28.04
N ASN A 162 -9.46 38.35 -26.82
CA ASN A 162 -9.37 39.53 -25.96
C ASN A 162 -8.09 39.59 -25.11
N SER A 163 -7.18 38.63 -25.25
CA SER A 163 -5.91 38.55 -24.50
C SER A 163 -6.07 38.62 -22.97
N ILE A 164 -7.16 38.08 -22.42
CA ILE A 164 -7.46 38.10 -20.98
C ILE A 164 -6.76 36.93 -20.29
N LYS A 165 -5.50 37.13 -19.88
CA LYS A 165 -4.63 36.09 -19.30
C LYS A 165 -5.26 35.36 -18.11
N GLU A 166 -5.90 36.08 -17.20
CA GLU A 166 -6.47 35.49 -15.98
C GLU A 166 -7.71 34.64 -16.27
N SER A 167 -8.56 35.05 -17.20
CA SER A 167 -9.72 34.24 -17.63
C SER A 167 -9.30 32.98 -18.38
N ILE A 168 -8.22 33.03 -19.19
CA ILE A 168 -7.63 31.84 -19.81
C ILE A 168 -7.10 30.89 -18.72
N ARG A 169 -6.42 31.42 -17.69
CA ARG A 169 -5.91 30.61 -16.56
C ARG A 169 -7.05 29.93 -15.79
N LEU A 170 -8.07 30.70 -15.39
CA LEU A 170 -9.24 30.20 -14.67
C LEU A 170 -10.06 29.21 -15.49
N TYR A 171 -10.12 29.36 -16.81
CA TYR A 171 -10.76 28.40 -17.70
C TYR A 171 -10.14 27.01 -17.58
N PHE A 172 -8.82 26.91 -17.64
CA PHE A 172 -8.13 25.62 -17.50
C PHE A 172 -8.24 25.04 -16.08
N CYS A 173 -8.22 25.88 -15.03
CA CYS A 173 -8.46 25.44 -13.65
C CYS A 173 -9.86 24.84 -13.44
N ASN A 174 -10.91 25.53 -13.87
CA ASN A 174 -12.29 25.22 -13.45
C ASN A 174 -12.96 24.13 -14.29
N HIS A 175 -12.44 23.83 -15.49
CA HIS A 175 -13.10 22.93 -16.44
C HIS A 175 -12.40 21.59 -16.62
N GLN A 176 -11.56 21.21 -15.66
CA GLN A 176 -10.73 20.02 -15.69
C GLN A 176 -11.52 18.71 -15.83
N CYS A 177 -12.65 18.56 -15.12
CA CYS A 177 -13.50 17.37 -15.23
C CYS A 177 -14.13 17.14 -16.62
N ILE A 178 -14.28 18.20 -17.42
CA ILE A 178 -14.89 18.12 -18.77
C ILE A 178 -13.79 17.95 -19.83
N LEU A 179 -12.65 18.60 -19.65
CA LEU A 179 -11.51 18.52 -20.57
C LEU A 179 -10.74 17.20 -20.48
N TYR A 180 -10.84 16.46 -19.37
CA TYR A 180 -10.20 15.16 -19.19
C TYR A 180 -10.76 14.05 -20.11
N VAL A 181 -11.95 14.24 -20.69
CA VAL A 181 -12.52 13.35 -21.73
C VAL A 181 -11.64 13.33 -23.00
N ARG A 182 -10.63 14.21 -23.11
CA ARG A 182 -9.80 14.40 -24.31
C ARG A 182 -8.33 13.97 -24.20
N VAL A 183 -7.96 13.08 -23.28
CA VAL A 183 -6.63 12.43 -23.18
C VAL A 183 -5.52 13.31 -22.56
N ASP A 184 -4.81 12.72 -21.58
CA ASP A 184 -3.48 13.08 -21.03
C ASP A 184 -3.17 14.52 -20.58
N TYR A 185 -3.76 14.98 -19.46
CA TYR A 185 -3.47 16.32 -18.89
C TYR A 185 -2.88 16.36 -17.48
N PHE A 186 -2.42 15.24 -16.91
CA PHE A 186 -1.79 15.24 -15.58
C PHE A 186 -0.60 16.22 -15.48
N TYR A 187 0.22 16.32 -16.54
CA TYR A 187 1.35 17.25 -16.61
C TYR A 187 0.97 18.73 -16.71
N MET A 188 -0.24 19.05 -17.18
CA MET A 188 -0.69 20.44 -17.28
C MET A 188 -1.21 20.96 -15.93
N PHE A 189 -1.74 20.07 -15.09
CA PHE A 189 -2.26 20.39 -13.75
C PHE A 189 -1.16 20.87 -12.79
N LEU A 190 0.02 20.24 -12.80
CA LEU A 190 1.13 20.65 -11.94
C LEU A 190 1.62 22.08 -12.19
N LYS A 191 1.47 22.60 -13.42
CA LYS A 191 1.92 23.95 -13.79
C LYS A 191 0.96 25.07 -13.35
N ILE A 192 -0.21 24.72 -12.83
CA ILE A 192 -1.31 25.67 -12.59
C ILE A 192 -1.66 25.77 -11.08
N LEU A 193 -1.08 24.93 -10.24
CA LEU A 193 -1.34 24.95 -8.79
C LEU A 193 -0.90 26.30 -8.17
N PRO A 194 -1.83 27.04 -7.54
CA PRO A 194 -1.62 28.44 -7.15
C PRO A 194 -0.76 28.60 -5.88
N THR A 195 -0.43 27.52 -5.19
CA THR A 195 0.27 27.52 -3.91
C THR A 195 1.49 26.59 -3.93
N PHE A 196 2.54 26.97 -3.21
CA PHE A 196 3.83 26.27 -3.17
C PHE A 196 3.72 24.82 -2.67
N VAL A 197 2.77 24.53 -1.78
CA VAL A 197 2.60 23.22 -1.13
C VAL A 197 2.07 22.13 -2.08
N PRO A 198 0.93 22.30 -2.79
CA PRO A 198 0.50 21.34 -3.81
C PRO A 198 1.51 21.09 -4.92
N PHE A 199 2.26 22.13 -5.31
CA PHE A 199 3.32 21.99 -6.29
C PHE A 199 4.40 21.02 -5.82
N LEU A 200 4.86 21.16 -4.57
CA LEU A 200 5.84 20.24 -3.98
C LEU A 200 5.32 18.81 -3.87
N TRP A 201 4.06 18.61 -3.50
CA TRP A 201 3.45 17.28 -3.42
C TRP A 201 3.30 16.63 -4.80
N GLY A 202 2.87 17.40 -5.80
CA GLY A 202 2.78 16.93 -7.17
C GLY A 202 4.15 16.55 -7.72
N LEU A 203 5.19 17.37 -7.45
CA LEU A 203 6.56 17.06 -7.82
C LEU A 203 7.06 15.80 -7.11
N GLY A 204 6.80 15.69 -5.79
CA GLY A 204 7.15 14.50 -5.01
C GLY A 204 6.53 13.22 -5.56
N LEU A 205 5.26 13.26 -5.98
CA LEU A 205 4.58 12.13 -6.63
C LEU A 205 5.20 11.79 -8.00
N ALA A 206 5.56 12.80 -8.80
CA ALA A 206 6.20 12.57 -10.09
C ALA A 206 7.59 11.92 -9.95
N GLU A 207 8.37 12.36 -8.97
CA GLU A 207 9.68 11.76 -8.65
C GLU A 207 9.51 10.33 -8.09
N LEU A 208 8.49 10.09 -7.26
CA LEU A 208 8.14 8.75 -6.76
C LEU A 208 7.81 7.80 -7.92
N ALA A 209 6.96 8.23 -8.85
CA ALA A 209 6.60 7.46 -10.04
C ALA A 209 7.82 7.18 -10.93
N SER A 210 8.79 8.11 -10.95
CA SER A 210 10.08 7.97 -11.65
C SER A 210 11.11 7.15 -10.86
N ARG A 211 10.73 6.52 -9.73
CA ARG A 211 11.60 5.74 -8.83
C ARG A 211 12.76 6.54 -8.21
N LYS A 212 12.68 7.86 -8.22
CA LYS A 212 13.68 8.77 -7.63
C LYS A 212 13.34 9.08 -6.18
N TYR A 213 13.38 8.06 -5.32
CA TYR A 213 12.86 8.12 -3.95
C TYR A 213 13.54 9.20 -3.09
N LYS A 214 14.85 9.43 -3.24
CA LYS A 214 15.57 10.46 -2.47
C LYS A 214 15.10 11.87 -2.81
N GLN A 215 14.80 12.14 -4.08
CA GLN A 215 14.28 13.43 -4.52
C GLN A 215 12.82 13.60 -4.10
N ALA A 216 12.02 12.54 -4.23
CA ALA A 216 10.64 12.52 -3.74
C ALA A 216 10.55 12.85 -2.25
N ALA A 217 11.40 12.22 -1.41
CA ALA A 217 11.48 12.49 0.02
C ALA A 217 11.74 13.97 0.31
N LYS A 218 12.72 14.58 -0.37
CA LYS A 218 13.03 16.01 -0.21
C LYS A 218 11.83 16.89 -0.54
N CYS A 219 11.09 16.59 -1.62
CA CYS A 219 9.90 17.34 -2.00
C CYS A 219 8.78 17.24 -0.95
N PHE A 220 8.52 16.04 -0.42
CA PHE A 220 7.48 15.85 0.62
C PHE A 220 7.86 16.50 1.96
N LEU A 221 9.14 16.43 2.37
CA LEU A 221 9.62 16.97 3.64
C LEU A 221 9.66 18.51 3.69
N LEU A 222 9.75 19.17 2.53
CA LEU A 222 9.78 20.63 2.42
C LEU A 222 8.40 21.30 2.54
N ALA A 223 7.32 20.51 2.49
CA ALA A 223 5.97 21.04 2.60
C ALA A 223 5.65 21.54 4.02
N SER A 224 4.94 22.67 4.11
CA SER A 224 4.33 23.10 5.39
C SER A 224 3.04 22.32 5.63
N PHE A 225 2.74 22.07 6.91
CA PHE A 225 1.46 21.53 7.34
C PHE A 225 0.33 22.57 7.25
N ASP A 226 0.66 23.86 7.19
CA ASP A 226 -0.31 24.93 7.04
C ASP A 226 -1.01 24.83 5.67
N HIS A 227 -2.34 24.64 5.67
CA HIS A 227 -3.17 24.43 4.49
C HIS A 227 -2.89 23.12 3.73
N CYS A 228 -2.93 21.98 4.42
CA CYS A 228 -2.58 20.66 3.88
C CYS A 228 -3.73 19.89 3.19
N ASP A 229 -4.95 20.42 3.14
CA ASP A 229 -6.07 19.69 2.52
C ASP A 229 -6.13 19.90 1.01
N PHE A 230 -5.63 18.91 0.25
CA PHE A 230 -5.70 18.87 -1.21
C PHE A 230 -6.28 17.53 -1.70
N PRO A 231 -7.60 17.31 -1.57
CA PRO A 231 -8.25 16.03 -1.88
C PRO A 231 -8.18 15.66 -3.37
N GLU A 232 -7.86 16.61 -4.25
CA GLU A 232 -7.65 16.38 -5.68
C GLU A 232 -6.24 15.82 -5.99
N LEU A 233 -5.32 15.85 -5.03
CA LEU A 233 -3.92 15.46 -5.22
C LEU A 233 -3.48 14.37 -4.23
N LEU A 234 -3.40 14.69 -2.93
CA LEU A 234 -2.84 13.81 -1.92
C LEU A 234 -3.35 14.19 -0.52
N SER A 235 -3.64 13.18 0.31
CA SER A 235 -3.99 13.41 1.72
C SER A 235 -2.73 13.67 2.56
N PRO A 236 -2.82 14.46 3.65
CA PRO A 236 -1.70 14.66 4.58
C PRO A 236 -1.14 13.36 5.16
N SER A 237 -2.00 12.39 5.46
CA SER A 237 -1.58 11.04 5.88
C SER A 237 -0.69 10.36 4.84
N ASN A 238 -1.04 10.44 3.55
CA ASN A 238 -0.20 9.84 2.52
C ASN A 238 1.10 10.60 2.28
N VAL A 239 1.15 11.92 2.51
CA VAL A 239 2.40 12.68 2.55
C VAL A 239 3.33 12.16 3.65
N ALA A 240 2.78 11.89 4.84
CA ALA A 240 3.53 11.33 5.95
C ALA A 240 4.13 9.95 5.60
N VAL A 241 3.30 9.05 5.05
CA VAL A 241 3.74 7.71 4.62
C VAL A 241 4.79 7.81 3.50
N TYR A 242 4.50 8.50 2.41
CA TYR A 242 5.41 8.55 1.24
C TYR A 242 6.71 9.28 1.56
N GLY A 243 6.63 10.44 2.22
CA GLY A 243 7.80 11.20 2.64
C GLY A 243 8.64 10.44 3.66
N GLY A 244 8.00 9.86 4.68
CA GLY A 244 8.68 9.10 5.74
C GLY A 244 9.38 7.86 5.22
N MET A 245 8.70 7.07 4.38
CA MET A 245 9.26 5.82 3.82
C MET A 245 10.35 6.09 2.79
N CYS A 246 10.18 7.08 1.90
CA CYS A 246 11.23 7.46 0.96
C CYS A 246 12.47 7.99 1.69
N ALA A 247 12.28 8.78 2.75
CA ALA A 247 13.39 9.26 3.58
C ALA A 247 14.09 8.09 4.28
N LEU A 248 13.35 7.21 4.94
CA LEU A 248 13.89 6.03 5.61
C LEU A 248 14.73 5.14 4.66
N ALA A 249 14.28 4.96 3.43
CA ALA A 249 14.96 4.13 2.44
C ALA A 249 16.21 4.77 1.82
N THR A 250 16.36 6.10 1.85
CA THR A 250 17.39 6.80 1.03
C THR A 250 18.26 7.81 1.76
N PHE A 251 17.87 8.24 2.96
CA PHE A 251 18.63 9.21 3.75
C PHE A 251 19.62 8.50 4.65
N ASP A 252 20.82 9.07 4.78
CA ASP A 252 21.74 8.64 5.83
C ASP A 252 21.25 9.10 7.22
N ARG A 253 21.94 8.66 8.28
CA ARG A 253 21.57 9.00 9.66
C ARG A 253 21.57 10.52 9.93
N GLN A 254 22.48 11.29 9.32
CA GLN A 254 22.53 12.74 9.52
C GLN A 254 21.37 13.43 8.80
N GLU A 255 21.08 13.02 7.56
CA GLU A 255 19.94 13.49 6.79
C GLU A 255 18.62 13.17 7.50
N LEU A 256 18.44 11.97 8.04
CA LEU A 256 17.25 11.59 8.82
C LEU A 256 17.10 12.46 10.07
N GLN A 257 18.17 12.65 10.84
CA GLN A 257 18.13 13.48 12.04
C GLN A 257 17.74 14.92 11.72
N LYS A 258 18.37 15.51 10.70
CA LYS A 258 18.19 16.91 10.34
C LYS A 258 16.83 17.17 9.68
N ASN A 259 16.48 16.36 8.68
CA ASN A 259 15.37 16.66 7.79
C ASN A 259 14.05 16.04 8.23
N VAL A 260 14.07 14.99 9.07
CA VAL A 260 12.87 14.27 9.51
C VAL A 260 12.66 14.45 11.01
N ILE A 261 13.62 14.00 11.84
CA ILE A 261 13.45 13.95 13.31
C ILE A 261 13.43 15.35 13.92
N SER A 262 14.32 16.24 13.47
CA SER A 262 14.41 17.62 13.98
C SER A 262 13.47 18.60 13.26
N SER A 263 12.74 18.14 12.24
CA SER A 263 11.85 18.98 11.44
C SER A 263 10.55 19.25 12.21
N SER A 264 10.34 20.51 12.61
CA SER A 264 9.09 20.93 13.26
C SER A 264 7.89 20.83 12.30
N SER A 265 8.09 21.09 11.01
CA SER A 265 7.04 20.99 9.99
C SER A 265 6.63 19.53 9.77
N PHE A 266 7.60 18.66 9.50
CA PHE A 266 7.29 17.27 9.16
C PHE A 266 6.81 16.44 10.36
N LYS A 267 7.16 16.86 11.57
CA LYS A 267 6.65 16.27 12.81
C LYS A 267 5.12 16.23 12.84
N LEU A 268 4.44 17.26 12.36
CA LEU A 268 2.97 17.33 12.33
C LEU A 268 2.36 16.27 11.40
N PHE A 269 3.00 15.99 10.26
CA PHE A 269 2.60 14.90 9.38
C PHE A 269 2.82 13.53 10.03
N LEU A 270 3.95 13.34 10.72
CA LEU A 270 4.25 12.09 11.45
C LEU A 270 3.34 11.85 12.65
N GLU A 271 2.69 12.88 13.20
CA GLU A 271 1.66 12.72 14.23
C GLU A 271 0.36 12.11 13.69
N LEU A 272 0.07 12.27 12.39
CA LEU A 272 -1.06 11.61 11.73
C LEU A 272 -0.80 10.10 11.53
N GLU A 273 0.46 9.72 11.33
CA GLU A 273 0.87 8.34 11.05
C GLU A 273 1.93 7.86 12.07
N PRO A 274 1.51 7.56 13.31
CA PRO A 274 2.43 7.22 14.40
C PRO A 274 3.25 5.94 14.12
N GLN A 275 2.72 5.01 13.33
CA GLN A 275 3.46 3.80 12.93
C GLN A 275 4.72 4.15 12.12
N VAL A 276 4.59 5.03 11.12
CA VAL A 276 5.72 5.50 10.29
C VAL A 276 6.75 6.22 11.16
N ARG A 277 6.27 7.10 12.05
CA ARG A 277 7.11 7.82 13.00
C ARG A 277 7.94 6.86 13.86
N ASP A 278 7.27 5.87 14.46
CA ASP A 278 7.91 4.94 15.39
C ASP A 278 8.95 4.06 14.68
N ILE A 279 8.67 3.64 13.43
CA ILE A 279 9.64 2.94 12.57
C ILE A 279 10.90 3.79 12.35
N ILE A 280 10.74 5.06 11.96
CA ILE A 280 11.88 5.96 11.72
C ILE A 280 12.72 6.13 13.00
N PHE A 281 12.07 6.30 14.15
CA PHE A 281 12.79 6.38 15.44
C PHE A 281 13.50 5.08 15.80
N LYS A 282 12.87 3.92 15.63
CA LYS A 282 13.54 2.62 15.90
C LYS A 282 14.72 2.39 14.97
N PHE A 283 14.60 2.76 13.69
CA PHE A 283 15.72 2.71 12.76
C PHE A 283 16.88 3.60 13.22
N TYR A 284 16.59 4.85 13.60
CA TYR A 284 17.60 5.80 14.07
C TYR A 284 18.28 5.37 15.38
N GLU A 285 17.52 4.78 16.30
CA GLU A 285 18.00 4.19 17.56
C GLU A 285 18.76 2.87 17.37
N SER A 286 18.94 2.39 16.14
CA SER A 286 19.56 1.09 15.81
C SER A 286 18.80 -0.13 16.36
N LYS A 287 17.49 0.00 16.61
CA LYS A 287 16.60 -1.08 17.06
C LYS A 287 15.97 -1.79 15.85
N TYR A 288 16.81 -2.41 15.03
CA TYR A 288 16.42 -2.95 13.73
C TYR A 288 15.39 -4.07 13.80
N ALA A 289 15.50 -4.98 14.78
CA ALA A 289 14.51 -6.06 14.94
C ALA A 289 13.10 -5.51 15.18
N SER A 290 12.94 -4.50 16.05
CA SER A 290 11.65 -3.85 16.28
C SER A 290 11.20 -3.03 15.07
N CYS A 291 12.12 -2.37 14.38
CA CYS A 291 11.85 -1.60 13.17
C CYS A 291 11.28 -2.51 12.06
N LEU A 292 11.95 -3.62 11.77
CA LEU A 292 11.54 -4.59 10.75
C LEU A 292 10.22 -5.25 11.10
N LYS A 293 10.01 -5.62 12.37
CA LYS A 293 8.74 -6.16 12.85
C LYS A 293 7.58 -5.18 12.62
N MET A 294 7.76 -3.90 12.94
CA MET A 294 6.71 -2.90 12.70
C MET A 294 6.52 -2.62 11.21
N LEU A 295 7.57 -2.73 10.39
CA LEU A 295 7.47 -2.59 8.94
C LEU A 295 6.67 -3.76 8.32
N ASP A 296 6.83 -4.97 8.84
CA ASP A 296 6.07 -6.17 8.46
C ASP A 296 4.60 -6.08 8.92
N GLU A 297 4.37 -5.58 10.14
CA GLU A 297 3.02 -5.31 10.65
C GLU A 297 2.31 -4.14 9.93
N MET A 298 3.07 -3.24 9.28
CA MET A 298 2.50 -2.23 8.40
C MET A 298 1.91 -2.90 7.16
N LYS A 299 0.58 -3.03 7.19
CA LYS A 299 -0.26 -3.70 6.18
C LYS A 299 -0.05 -3.23 4.73
N TYR A 300 0.60 -2.10 4.52
CA TYR A 300 1.00 -1.60 3.21
C TYR A 300 2.14 -2.39 2.56
N PHE A 301 2.95 -3.10 3.36
CA PHE A 301 4.16 -3.82 2.93
C PHE A 301 3.94 -5.33 2.76
N SER A 302 2.70 -5.81 2.94
CA SER A 302 2.36 -7.21 2.70
C SER A 302 2.68 -7.75 1.29
N PRO A 303 2.92 -6.96 0.20
CA PRO A 303 3.25 -7.53 -1.10
C PRO A 303 4.75 -7.47 -1.47
N TYR A 304 5.69 -7.17 -0.56
CA TYR A 304 7.10 -7.26 -0.94
C TYR A 304 7.56 -8.71 -0.98
N VAL A 305 7.42 -9.32 -2.17
CA VAL A 305 7.83 -10.70 -2.45
C VAL A 305 9.35 -10.86 -2.40
N SER A 306 10.13 -9.77 -2.52
CA SER A 306 11.60 -9.82 -2.53
C SER A 306 12.29 -8.51 -2.10
N ALA A 307 13.44 -8.61 -1.44
CA ALA A 307 14.31 -7.50 -1.05
C ALA A 307 15.80 -7.81 -1.34
N ASP A 308 16.56 -6.81 -1.81
CA ASP A 308 18.00 -6.92 -2.09
C ASP A 308 18.85 -6.76 -0.81
N MET A 309 19.68 -7.76 -0.50
CA MET A 309 20.45 -7.78 0.74
C MET A 309 21.69 -6.85 0.71
N HIS A 310 22.21 -6.47 -0.45
CA HIS A 310 23.30 -5.48 -0.54
C HIS A 310 22.79 -4.09 -0.18
N MET A 311 21.60 -3.73 -0.68
CA MET A 311 20.93 -2.48 -0.32
C MET A 311 20.60 -2.46 1.18
N MET A 312 20.08 -3.57 1.72
CA MET A 312 19.82 -3.70 3.15
C MET A 312 21.09 -3.59 3.98
N ALA A 313 22.19 -4.26 3.59
CA ALA A 313 23.45 -4.22 4.34
C ALA A 313 24.02 -2.79 4.40
N THR A 314 23.92 -2.06 3.29
CA THR A 314 24.31 -0.65 3.20
C THR A 314 23.46 0.22 4.12
N ALA A 315 22.13 0.04 4.11
CA ALA A 315 21.21 0.79 4.96
C ALA A 315 21.42 0.52 6.46
N PHE A 316 21.70 -0.73 6.83
CA PHE A 316 21.97 -1.13 8.21
C PHE A 316 23.42 -0.93 8.63
N ASN A 317 24.27 -0.41 7.73
CA ASN A 317 25.69 -0.17 7.97
C ASN A 317 26.39 -1.44 8.51
N THR A 318 26.06 -2.58 7.90
CA THR A 318 26.58 -3.91 8.21
C THR A 318 27.14 -4.56 6.93
N THR A 319 27.75 -5.73 7.07
CA THR A 319 28.17 -6.52 5.92
C THR A 319 27.05 -7.45 5.48
N VAL A 320 27.01 -7.82 4.19
CA VAL A 320 26.01 -8.77 3.67
C VAL A 320 26.09 -10.11 4.41
N ALA A 321 27.28 -10.56 4.78
CA ALA A 321 27.47 -11.80 5.54
C ALA A 321 26.86 -11.70 6.95
N ALA A 322 27.15 -10.63 7.68
CA ALA A 322 26.56 -10.42 9.01
C ALA A 322 25.04 -10.24 8.94
N LEU A 323 24.54 -9.55 7.91
CA LEU A 323 23.10 -9.43 7.68
C LEU A 323 22.46 -10.79 7.38
N GLU A 324 23.12 -11.65 6.61
CA GLU A 324 22.64 -13.01 6.30
C GLU A 324 22.52 -13.87 7.55
N ASP A 325 23.49 -13.79 8.46
CA ASP A 325 23.45 -14.47 9.77
C ASP A 325 22.28 -13.96 10.63
N GLU A 326 22.09 -12.63 10.71
CA GLU A 326 20.99 -12.02 11.45
C GLU A 326 19.62 -12.39 10.87
N LEU A 327 19.46 -12.32 9.54
CA LEU A 327 18.22 -12.72 8.88
C LEU A 327 17.92 -14.20 9.07
N THR A 328 18.95 -15.06 9.05
CA THR A 328 18.81 -16.48 9.34
C THR A 328 18.28 -16.70 10.75
N GLN A 329 18.81 -15.99 11.73
CA GLN A 329 18.34 -16.07 13.12
C GLN A 329 16.88 -15.62 13.24
N LEU A 330 16.50 -14.49 12.62
CA LEU A 330 15.14 -13.97 12.64
C LEU A 330 14.13 -14.92 11.97
N ILE A 331 14.54 -15.64 10.92
CA ILE A 331 13.73 -16.68 10.26
C ILE A 331 13.59 -17.90 11.17
N LEU A 332 14.66 -18.34 11.83
CA LEU A 332 14.64 -19.48 12.76
C LEU A 332 13.77 -19.20 14.00
N GLU A 333 13.79 -17.96 14.50
CA GLU A 333 12.92 -17.51 15.59
C GLU A 333 11.46 -17.32 15.17
N GLY A 334 11.17 -17.38 13.87
CA GLY A 334 9.82 -17.21 13.31
C GLY A 334 9.32 -15.77 13.37
N LEU A 335 10.22 -14.80 13.55
CA LEU A 335 9.89 -13.37 13.55
C LEU A 335 9.74 -12.82 12.13
N ILE A 336 10.40 -13.45 11.16
CA ILE A 336 10.32 -13.10 9.73
C ILE A 336 10.02 -14.37 8.94
N ASN A 337 8.98 -14.33 8.11
CA ASN A 337 8.62 -15.45 7.26
C ASN A 337 9.15 -15.24 5.83
N ALA A 338 10.43 -15.59 5.64
CA ALA A 338 11.14 -15.36 4.40
C ALA A 338 12.07 -16.52 4.02
N ARG A 339 12.64 -16.47 2.81
CA ARG A 339 13.68 -17.35 2.29
C ARG A 339 14.85 -16.52 1.79
N ILE A 340 16.06 -16.93 2.12
CA ILE A 340 17.28 -16.28 1.64
C ILE A 340 17.78 -17.02 0.40
N ASP A 341 17.95 -16.31 -0.70
CA ASP A 341 18.80 -16.74 -1.82
C ASP A 341 20.21 -16.22 -1.58
N SER A 342 21.08 -17.10 -1.08
CA SER A 342 22.47 -16.74 -0.78
C SER A 342 23.31 -16.52 -2.04
N HIS A 343 22.89 -17.02 -3.21
CA HIS A 343 23.62 -16.84 -4.45
C HIS A 343 23.37 -15.44 -5.04
N SER A 344 22.11 -15.04 -5.17
CA SER A 344 21.75 -13.71 -5.67
C SER A 344 21.72 -12.63 -4.59
N LYS A 345 21.83 -13.00 -3.31
CA LYS A 345 21.69 -12.12 -2.14
C LYS A 345 20.35 -11.38 -2.14
N ILE A 346 19.28 -12.13 -2.39
CA ILE A 346 17.90 -11.64 -2.37
C ILE A 346 17.13 -12.38 -1.28
N LEU A 347 16.40 -11.65 -0.45
CA LEU A 347 15.49 -12.17 0.55
C LEU A 347 14.08 -12.20 -0.04
N TYR A 348 13.45 -13.38 -0.15
CA TYR A 348 12.09 -13.55 -0.64
C TYR A 348 11.10 -13.72 0.51
N ALA A 349 9.99 -12.99 0.51
CA ALA A 349 8.90 -13.27 1.44
C ALA A 349 8.28 -14.64 1.13
N ARG A 350 7.95 -15.40 2.17
CA ARG A 350 7.35 -16.73 2.02
C ARG A 350 5.87 -16.65 2.32
N ASP A 351 5.03 -16.73 1.31
CA ASP A 351 3.60 -16.98 1.53
C ASP A 351 3.42 -18.41 2.03
N VAL A 352 2.81 -18.56 3.20
CA VAL A 352 2.38 -19.87 3.68
C VAL A 352 1.01 -20.12 3.11
N ASP A 353 0.89 -21.12 2.23
CA ASP A 353 -0.42 -21.59 1.79
C ASP A 353 -1.20 -22.09 3.03
N GLN A 354 -2.21 -21.30 3.40
CA GLN A 354 -3.07 -21.55 4.55
C GLN A 354 -3.78 -22.90 4.43
N ARG A 355 -4.08 -23.35 3.20
CA ARG A 355 -4.71 -24.64 2.93
C ARG A 355 -3.78 -25.79 3.26
N SER A 356 -2.55 -25.76 2.74
CA SER A 356 -1.54 -26.79 3.00
C SER A 356 -1.22 -26.90 4.50
N THR A 357 -1.09 -25.76 5.19
CA THR A 357 -0.81 -25.72 6.63
C THR A 357 -1.94 -26.31 7.46
N THR A 358 -3.19 -25.97 7.12
CA THR A 358 -4.37 -26.49 7.82
C THR A 358 -4.51 -28.00 7.61
N PHE A 359 -4.26 -28.46 6.39
CA PHE A 359 -4.29 -29.89 6.05
C PHE A 359 -3.22 -30.68 6.83
N GLU A 360 -1.98 -30.18 6.87
CA GLU A 360 -0.88 -30.86 7.55
C GLU A 360 -1.08 -30.91 9.07
N LYS A 361 -1.53 -29.81 9.69
CA LYS A 361 -1.90 -29.79 11.12
C LYS A 361 -3.02 -30.80 11.43
N SER A 362 -4.06 -30.84 10.59
CA SER A 362 -5.17 -31.78 10.75
C SER A 362 -4.71 -33.24 10.63
N LEU A 363 -3.83 -33.53 9.68
CA LEU A 363 -3.25 -34.86 9.49
C LEU A 363 -2.39 -35.28 10.68
N GLN A 364 -1.58 -34.36 11.22
CA GLN A 364 -0.76 -34.62 12.41
C GLN A 364 -1.63 -34.90 13.64
N MET A 365 -2.67 -34.09 13.86
CA MET A 365 -3.65 -34.32 14.92
C MET A 365 -4.33 -35.70 14.79
N GLY A 366 -4.68 -36.11 13.57
CA GLY A 366 -5.25 -37.44 13.30
C GLY A 366 -4.29 -38.58 13.64
N LYS A 367 -3.01 -38.48 13.27
CA LYS A 367 -1.97 -39.46 13.62
C LYS A 367 -1.79 -39.55 15.13
N GLU A 368 -1.78 -38.42 15.81
CA GLU A 368 -1.60 -38.37 17.26
C GLU A 368 -2.80 -38.95 18.01
N PHE A 369 -4.01 -38.70 17.53
CA PHE A 369 -5.24 -39.31 18.05
C PHE A 369 -5.21 -40.83 17.93
N GLN A 370 -4.85 -41.38 16.76
CA GLN A 370 -4.71 -42.82 16.57
C GLN A 370 -3.69 -43.44 17.52
N ARG A 371 -2.54 -42.77 17.72
CA ARG A 371 -1.49 -43.22 18.64
C ARG A 371 -2.02 -43.28 20.08
N ARG A 372 -2.72 -42.23 20.53
CA ARG A 372 -3.31 -42.16 21.89
C ARG A 372 -4.40 -43.22 22.10
N ALA A 373 -5.26 -43.44 21.10
CA ALA A 373 -6.29 -44.47 21.15
C ALA A 373 -5.69 -45.89 21.28
N LYS A 374 -4.68 -46.21 20.45
CA LYS A 374 -3.97 -47.51 20.52
C LYS A 374 -3.30 -47.71 21.87
N ALA A 375 -2.64 -46.69 22.41
CA ALA A 375 -2.03 -46.75 23.73
C ALA A 375 -3.06 -46.99 24.85
N MET A 376 -4.23 -46.36 24.75
CA MET A 376 -5.32 -46.54 25.72
C MET A 376 -5.91 -47.95 25.67
N ILE A 377 -6.12 -48.51 24.47
CA ILE A 377 -6.58 -49.89 24.29
C ILE A 377 -5.57 -50.87 24.89
N LEU A 378 -4.27 -50.66 24.62
CA LEU A 378 -3.21 -51.50 25.19
C LEU A 378 -3.21 -51.42 26.73
N ARG A 379 -3.38 -50.22 27.29
CA ARG A 379 -3.47 -50.02 28.74
C ARG A 379 -4.67 -50.75 29.34
N ALA A 380 -5.84 -50.68 28.69
CA ALA A 380 -7.03 -51.41 29.12
C ALA A 380 -6.82 -52.94 29.08
N ALA A 381 -6.16 -53.45 28.04
CA ALA A 381 -5.82 -54.87 27.92
C ALA A 381 -4.85 -55.34 29.02
N VAL A 382 -3.83 -54.54 29.35
CA VAL A 382 -2.88 -54.80 30.45
C VAL A 382 -3.61 -54.87 31.80
N LEU A 383 -4.53 -53.92 32.05
CA LEU A 383 -5.35 -53.90 33.27
C LEU A 383 -6.29 -55.10 33.37
N ARG A 384 -6.96 -55.47 32.27
CA ARG A 384 -7.87 -56.64 32.22
C ARG A 384 -7.14 -57.95 32.56
N ASN A 385 -5.89 -58.08 32.13
CA ASN A 385 -5.07 -59.26 32.39
C ASN A 385 -4.25 -59.18 33.69
N GLN A 386 -4.54 -58.19 34.55
CA GLN A 386 -3.87 -57.99 35.84
C GLN A 386 -2.33 -57.86 35.75
N ILE A 387 -1.81 -57.40 34.61
CA ILE A 387 -0.38 -57.16 34.42
C ILE A 387 -0.04 -55.80 35.05
N HIS A 388 0.40 -55.82 36.30
CA HIS A 388 0.79 -54.62 37.04
C HIS A 388 2.30 -54.63 37.31
N VAL A 389 2.91 -53.44 37.27
CA VAL A 389 4.30 -53.26 37.72
C VAL A 389 4.29 -53.39 39.23
N LYS A 390 4.89 -54.46 39.76
CA LYS A 390 5.10 -54.61 41.20
C LYS A 390 6.26 -53.72 41.62
N SER A 391 6.03 -52.86 42.59
CA SER A 391 7.11 -52.14 43.27
C SER A 391 8.05 -53.17 43.91
N PRO A 392 9.38 -53.06 43.75
CA PRO A 392 10.28 -53.93 44.48
C PRO A 392 10.09 -53.71 45.99
N PRO A 393 10.24 -54.76 46.82
CA PRO A 393 10.15 -54.62 48.27
C PRO A 393 11.23 -53.64 48.73
N ARG A 394 10.84 -52.61 49.48
CA ARG A 394 11.81 -51.86 50.28
C ARG A 394 12.30 -52.80 51.38
N GLU A 395 13.57 -53.20 51.32
CA GLU A 395 14.24 -53.83 52.45
C GLU A 395 14.17 -52.90 53.67
N GLY A 396 14.02 -53.53 54.84
CA GLY A 396 13.38 -52.95 56.02
C GLY A 396 14.10 -51.79 56.69
N SER A 397 13.28 -50.89 57.23
CA SER A 397 13.49 -50.37 58.58
C SER A 397 12.18 -50.57 59.33
N GLN A 398 12.27 -51.37 60.39
CA GLN A 398 11.23 -51.73 61.33
C GLN A 398 10.69 -50.48 62.04
N GLY A 399 9.41 -50.51 62.40
CA GLY A 399 8.80 -49.48 63.24
C GLY A 399 7.27 -49.54 63.21
N GLU A 400 6.72 -50.48 63.98
CA GLU A 400 5.31 -50.57 64.39
C GLU A 400 4.66 -49.22 64.75
N LEU A 401 3.37 -49.05 64.39
CA LEU A 401 2.22 -48.96 65.32
C LEU A 401 0.93 -48.56 64.58
N THR A 402 -0.11 -49.37 64.74
CA THR A 402 -1.53 -49.12 64.38
C THR A 402 -2.24 -48.24 65.44
N PRO A 403 -3.56 -47.96 65.35
CA PRO A 403 -4.28 -47.14 64.37
C PRO A 403 -5.23 -46.11 65.06
N ALA A 404 -5.59 -44.97 64.45
CA ALA A 404 -6.81 -44.22 64.85
C ALA A 404 -7.34 -43.24 63.79
N ASN A 405 -8.60 -43.48 63.39
CA ASN A 405 -9.71 -42.57 63.04
C ASN A 405 -9.39 -41.09 62.72
N SER A 406 -9.92 -40.53 61.64
CA SER A 406 -11.35 -40.16 61.61
C SER A 406 -11.85 -39.77 60.20
N GLN A 407 -13.12 -40.13 59.98
CA GLN A 407 -14.02 -39.71 58.91
C GLN A 407 -13.95 -38.20 58.64
N THR A 408 -14.19 -37.77 57.39
CA THR A 408 -15.25 -36.79 57.04
C THR A 408 -15.47 -36.74 55.51
N ARG A 409 -16.57 -37.39 55.11
CA ARG A 409 -17.69 -36.88 54.31
C ARG A 409 -17.44 -36.28 52.91
N MET A 410 -18.11 -36.94 51.96
CA MET A 410 -18.56 -36.42 50.67
C MET A 410 -19.21 -35.04 50.79
N SER A 411 -19.00 -34.19 49.78
CA SER A 411 -20.03 -33.28 49.27
C SER A 411 -19.79 -33.06 47.78
N THR A 412 -20.57 -33.78 46.99
CA THR A 412 -21.05 -33.35 45.68
C THR A 412 -21.76 -32.01 45.82
N ASN A 413 -21.53 -31.09 44.90
CA ASN A 413 -22.53 -30.09 44.54
C ASN A 413 -22.47 -29.83 43.03
N MET A 414 -23.67 -29.57 42.54
CA MET A 414 -24.16 -29.52 41.15
C MET A 414 -23.40 -28.58 40.23
#